data_AF-A0A520NAV2-F1
#
_entry.id   AF-A0A520NAV2-F1
#
_cell.length_a   1.000
_cell.length_b   1.000
_cell.length_c   1.000
_cell.angle_alpha   90.00
_cell.angle_beta   90.00
_cell.angle_gamma   90.00
#
_symmetry.space_group_name_H-M   'P 1'
#
loop_
_entity.id
_entity.type
_entity.pdbx_description
1 polymer ?
#
loop_
_entity_poly.entity_id
_entity_poly.type
_entity_poly.pdbx_seq_one_letter_code
_entity_poly.pdbx_strand_id
1 'polypeptide(L)'
;MTLLSTRTVEPAERGAWLRLIRTRRVGPHSFWSLLDRFETAQAALDALPDLSRHGGARKPLQPFAAELAEQEYLGLRGIGGHLLVAVDAVFPPLLRQIDDPPPVLSVRGNPAILSAPSVAMVGARNASTNGQRFAAGLAQNLSAQGLSLTSGLARGIDAAVHRATVAQGMTVAVVAGGVDIIYPREHGELYEELVNNAVVIAEMPLSMQPTARHFPHRNRIIAGIA
;
A
#
# COMPACT_ATOMS: atom_id res chain seq x y z
N MET A 1 -6.66 -8.33 -18.74
CA MET A 1 -5.24 -8.41 -18.30
C MET A 1 -4.30 -7.39 -18.98
N THR A 2 -4.68 -6.75 -20.09
CA THR A 2 -3.86 -5.72 -20.76
C THR A 2 -3.72 -4.39 -19.97
N LEU A 3 -4.64 -4.14 -19.03
CA LEU A 3 -4.73 -2.87 -18.27
C LEU A 3 -3.64 -2.71 -17.19
N LEU A 4 -2.90 -3.77 -16.86
CA LEU A 4 -1.85 -3.78 -15.83
C LEU A 4 -0.43 -3.75 -16.41
N SER A 5 -0.29 -3.48 -17.71
CA SER A 5 1.01 -3.25 -18.33
C SER A 5 1.68 -2.01 -17.77
N THR A 6 2.98 -2.14 -17.46
CA THR A 6 3.77 -1.03 -16.93
C THR A 6 3.82 0.13 -17.93
N ARG A 7 3.55 1.35 -17.47
CA ARG A 7 3.68 2.56 -18.28
C ARG A 7 3.80 3.80 -17.41
N THR A 8 4.24 4.91 -18.01
CA THR A 8 4.18 6.22 -17.38
C THR A 8 2.72 6.68 -17.26
N VAL A 9 2.38 7.26 -16.11
CA VAL A 9 1.04 7.77 -15.81
C VAL A 9 1.10 9.26 -15.55
N GLU A 10 0.35 10.00 -16.35
CA GLU A 10 0.22 11.46 -16.23
C GLU A 10 -0.42 11.84 -14.88
N PRO A 11 -0.10 13.03 -14.32
CA PRO A 11 -0.66 13.47 -13.04
C PRO A 11 -2.19 13.45 -12.98
N ALA A 12 -2.86 13.85 -14.06
CA ALA A 12 -4.32 13.86 -14.15
C ALA A 12 -4.91 12.44 -14.05
N GLU A 13 -4.29 11.47 -14.74
CA GLU A 13 -4.71 10.08 -14.66
C GLU A 13 -4.49 9.52 -13.25
N ARG A 14 -3.35 9.82 -12.61
CA ARG A 14 -3.07 9.42 -11.23
C ARG A 14 -4.12 9.98 -10.25
N GLY A 15 -4.53 11.22 -10.45
CA GLY A 15 -5.65 11.83 -9.73
C GLY A 15 -6.97 11.09 -9.93
N ALA A 16 -7.29 10.69 -11.16
CA ALA A 16 -8.49 9.90 -11.46
C ALA A 16 -8.46 8.52 -10.79
N TRP A 17 -7.31 7.82 -10.78
CA TRP A 17 -7.14 6.55 -10.07
C TRP A 17 -7.41 6.71 -8.57
N LEU A 18 -6.81 7.74 -7.94
CA LEU A 18 -7.05 8.05 -6.52
C LEU A 18 -8.53 8.33 -6.26
N ARG A 19 -9.17 9.20 -7.05
CA ARG A 19 -10.59 9.52 -6.90
C ARG A 19 -11.48 8.30 -7.03
N LEU A 20 -11.20 7.42 -7.99
CA LEU A 20 -12.01 6.23 -8.23
C LEU A 20 -11.95 5.27 -7.04
N ILE A 21 -10.75 4.94 -6.54
CA ILE A 21 -10.61 4.04 -5.39
C ILE A 21 -11.04 4.66 -4.05
N ARG A 22 -11.03 5.99 -3.93
CA ARG A 22 -11.57 6.70 -2.75
C ARG A 22 -13.08 6.87 -2.81
N THR A 23 -13.71 6.56 -3.93
CA THR A 23 -15.17 6.66 -4.06
C THR A 23 -15.84 5.61 -3.17
N ARG A 24 -16.81 6.05 -2.37
CA ARG A 24 -17.51 5.19 -1.41
C ARG A 24 -18.11 3.96 -2.11
N ARG A 25 -17.85 2.77 -1.56
CA ARG A 25 -18.23 1.44 -2.11
C ARG A 25 -17.45 0.98 -3.34
N VAL A 26 -16.42 1.72 -3.77
CA VAL A 26 -15.44 1.23 -4.73
C VAL A 26 -14.26 0.66 -3.93
N GLY A 27 -14.17 -0.67 -3.87
CA GLY A 27 -12.96 -1.37 -3.40
C GLY A 27 -12.10 -1.81 -4.59
N PRO A 28 -10.94 -2.46 -4.35
CA PRO A 28 -10.05 -2.93 -5.41
C PRO A 28 -10.77 -3.76 -6.48
N HIS A 29 -11.58 -4.74 -6.07
CA HIS A 29 -12.37 -5.55 -7.00
C HIS A 29 -13.26 -4.71 -7.93
N SER A 30 -14.06 -3.80 -7.34
CA SER A 30 -14.94 -2.91 -8.10
C SER A 30 -14.16 -1.93 -8.97
N PHE A 31 -13.00 -1.46 -8.51
CA PHE A 31 -12.12 -0.57 -9.26
C PHE A 31 -11.68 -1.25 -10.56
N TRP A 32 -11.16 -2.49 -10.47
CA TRP A 32 -10.70 -3.22 -11.65
C TRP A 32 -11.84 -3.58 -12.59
N SER A 33 -13.00 -3.95 -12.05
CA SER A 33 -14.21 -4.20 -12.86
C SER A 33 -14.66 -2.94 -13.63
N LEU A 34 -14.55 -1.76 -12.99
CA LEU A 34 -14.87 -0.49 -13.64
C LEU A 34 -13.82 -0.12 -14.69
N LEU A 35 -12.53 -0.35 -14.41
CA LEU A 35 -11.46 -0.05 -15.35
C LEU A 35 -11.50 -0.97 -16.58
N ASP A 36 -11.88 -2.25 -16.40
CA ASP A 36 -12.08 -3.20 -17.50
C ASP A 36 -13.26 -2.77 -18.40
N ARG A 37 -14.33 -2.25 -17.78
CA ARG A 37 -15.53 -1.82 -18.52
C ARG A 37 -15.37 -0.47 -19.23
N PHE A 38 -14.65 0.48 -18.63
CA PHE A 38 -14.57 1.88 -19.11
C PHE A 38 -13.19 2.29 -19.61
N GLU A 39 -12.23 1.37 -19.60
CA GLU A 39 -10.83 1.51 -20.05
C GLU A 39 -9.96 2.49 -19.24
N THR A 40 -10.54 3.58 -18.74
CA THR A 40 -9.86 4.62 -17.96
C THR A 40 -10.60 4.93 -16.67
N ALA A 41 -9.84 5.34 -15.64
CA ALA A 41 -10.42 5.75 -14.37
C ALA A 41 -11.31 7.00 -14.52
N GLN A 42 -10.96 7.90 -15.44
CA GLN A 42 -11.75 9.10 -15.71
C GLN A 42 -13.12 8.74 -16.32
N ALA A 43 -13.16 7.91 -17.36
CA ALA A 43 -14.42 7.45 -17.94
C ALA A 43 -15.29 6.68 -16.93
N ALA A 44 -14.67 5.88 -16.05
CA ALA A 44 -15.38 5.21 -14.97
C ALA A 44 -15.99 6.22 -13.97
N LEU A 45 -15.26 7.28 -13.59
CA LEU A 45 -15.77 8.33 -12.72
C LEU A 45 -16.99 9.04 -13.32
N ASP A 46 -16.93 9.34 -14.62
CA ASP A 46 -18.02 10.01 -15.34
C ASP A 46 -19.28 9.12 -15.43
N ALA A 47 -19.10 7.79 -15.53
CA ALA A 47 -20.21 6.84 -15.63
C ALA A 47 -20.84 6.43 -14.27
N LEU A 48 -20.13 6.59 -13.15
CA LEU A 48 -20.55 6.12 -11.81
C LEU A 48 -21.96 6.59 -11.38
N PRO A 49 -22.34 7.87 -11.55
CA PRO A 49 -23.66 8.36 -11.15
C PRO A 49 -24.81 7.66 -11.88
N ASP A 50 -24.61 7.27 -13.14
CA ASP A 50 -25.63 6.61 -13.95
C ASP A 50 -25.69 5.11 -13.67
N LEU A 51 -24.53 4.46 -13.54
CA LEU A 51 -24.40 3.03 -13.26
C LEU A 51 -25.10 2.64 -11.95
N SER A 52 -24.91 3.46 -10.92
CA SER A 52 -25.52 3.25 -9.61
C SER A 52 -27.05 3.45 -9.61
N ARG A 53 -27.58 4.34 -10.46
CA ARG A 53 -29.03 4.52 -10.66
C ARG A 53 -29.65 3.28 -11.30
N HIS A 54 -29.05 2.76 -12.36
CA HIS A 54 -29.53 1.56 -13.06
C HIS A 54 -29.41 0.29 -12.20
N GLY A 55 -28.44 0.24 -11.28
CA GLY A 55 -28.28 -0.85 -10.31
C GLY A 55 -29.23 -0.80 -9.10
N GLY A 56 -30.23 0.09 -9.09
CA GLY A 56 -31.23 0.17 -8.02
C GLY A 56 -30.76 0.86 -6.74
N ALA A 57 -29.66 1.62 -6.77
CA ALA A 57 -29.22 2.36 -5.58
C ALA A 57 -30.17 3.54 -5.31
N ARG A 58 -30.67 3.63 -4.06
CA ARG A 58 -31.53 4.75 -3.61
C ARG A 58 -30.88 6.13 -3.76
N LYS A 59 -29.55 6.20 -3.76
CA LYS A 59 -28.78 7.42 -4.05
C LYS A 59 -27.65 7.07 -5.01
N PRO A 60 -27.42 7.86 -6.07
CA PRO A 60 -26.30 7.64 -6.98
C PRO A 60 -24.98 7.69 -6.22
N LEU A 61 -24.04 6.84 -6.62
CA LEU A 61 -22.65 6.94 -6.19
C LEU A 61 -22.09 8.24 -6.75
N GLN A 62 -21.60 9.08 -5.86
CA GLN A 62 -20.90 10.31 -6.21
C GLN A 62 -19.40 10.01 -6.23
N PRO A 63 -18.71 10.31 -7.34
CA PRO A 63 -17.26 10.29 -7.39
C PRO A 63 -16.65 11.02 -6.19
N PHE A 64 -15.52 10.52 -5.68
CA PHE A 64 -14.76 11.25 -4.68
C PHE A 64 -14.37 12.63 -5.22
N ALA A 65 -14.59 13.66 -4.40
CA ALA A 65 -14.41 15.05 -4.79
C ALA A 65 -12.96 15.31 -5.24
N ALA A 66 -12.80 16.07 -6.32
CA ALA A 66 -11.48 16.32 -6.91
C ALA A 66 -10.58 17.07 -5.93
N GLU A 67 -11.16 18.03 -5.21
CA GLU A 67 -10.49 18.87 -4.22
C GLU A 67 -9.98 18.05 -3.04
N LEU A 68 -10.75 17.04 -2.59
CA LEU A 68 -10.32 16.15 -1.51
C LEU A 68 -9.20 15.20 -1.96
N ALA A 69 -9.25 14.72 -3.21
CA ALA A 69 -8.17 13.89 -3.77
C ALA A 69 -6.87 14.70 -3.95
N GLU A 70 -6.99 15.94 -4.40
CA GLU A 70 -5.85 16.86 -4.50
C GLU A 70 -5.27 17.16 -3.11
N GLN A 71 -6.11 17.42 -2.10
CA GLN A 71 -5.67 17.59 -0.71
C GLN A 71 -4.93 16.35 -0.19
N GLU A 72 -5.44 15.14 -0.44
CA GLU A 72 -4.76 13.88 -0.05
C GLU A 72 -3.42 13.74 -0.78
N TYR A 73 -3.38 14.01 -2.09
CA TYR A 73 -2.15 13.93 -2.89
C TYR A 73 -1.08 14.93 -2.41
N LEU A 74 -1.46 16.19 -2.23
CA LEU A 74 -0.57 17.25 -1.74
C LEU A 74 -0.14 17.00 -0.30
N GLY A 75 -1.03 16.49 0.56
CA GLY A 75 -0.70 16.08 1.92
C GLY A 75 0.37 14.97 1.96
N LEU A 76 0.26 13.98 1.07
CA LEU A 76 1.23 12.89 0.95
C LEU A 76 2.59 13.44 0.50
N ARG A 77 2.60 14.34 -0.49
CA ARG A 77 3.81 15.03 -0.96
C ARG A 77 4.43 15.89 0.13
N GLY A 78 3.62 16.56 0.94
CA GLY A 78 4.06 17.42 2.05
C GLY A 78 4.84 16.68 3.13
N ILE A 79 4.59 15.38 3.32
CA ILE A 79 5.33 14.51 4.25
C ILE A 79 6.45 13.70 3.56
N GLY A 80 6.84 14.09 2.34
CA GLY A 80 7.88 13.42 1.55
C GLY A 80 7.45 12.08 0.95
N GLY A 81 6.14 11.84 0.84
CA GLY A 81 5.60 10.61 0.27
C GLY A 81 5.28 10.71 -1.22
N HIS A 82 5.05 9.56 -1.83
CA HIS A 82 4.72 9.38 -3.23
C HIS A 82 3.48 8.50 -3.37
N LEU A 83 2.55 8.91 -4.24
CA LEU A 83 1.43 8.06 -4.62
C LEU A 83 1.87 7.21 -5.81
N LEU A 84 1.92 5.89 -5.63
CA LEU A 84 2.07 4.93 -6.72
C LEU A 84 0.70 4.44 -7.20
N VAL A 85 0.62 4.09 -8.48
CA VAL A 85 -0.50 3.39 -9.10
C VAL A 85 -0.02 2.06 -9.64
N ALA A 86 -0.92 1.07 -9.76
CA ALA A 86 -0.52 -0.31 -10.05
C ALA A 86 0.27 -0.50 -11.37
N VAL A 87 0.11 0.41 -12.33
CA VAL A 87 0.81 0.39 -13.62
C VAL A 87 2.17 1.11 -13.60
N ASP A 88 2.57 1.71 -12.48
CA ASP A 88 3.92 2.28 -12.34
C ASP A 88 4.99 1.17 -12.39
N ALA A 89 6.13 1.48 -13.00
CA ALA A 89 7.23 0.52 -13.12
C ALA A 89 7.79 0.03 -11.77
N VAL A 90 7.75 0.90 -10.76
CA VAL A 90 8.24 0.61 -9.41
C VAL A 90 7.19 -0.08 -8.53
N PHE A 91 5.96 -0.27 -9.01
CA PHE A 91 4.94 -1.01 -8.27
C PHE A 91 5.34 -2.50 -8.18
N PRO A 92 5.18 -3.17 -7.00
CA PRO A 92 5.67 -4.54 -6.84
C PRO A 92 5.05 -5.51 -7.86
N PRO A 93 5.87 -6.25 -8.63
CA PRO A 93 5.38 -7.04 -9.76
C PRO A 93 4.51 -8.23 -9.35
N LEU A 94 4.81 -8.86 -8.20
CA LEU A 94 3.98 -9.94 -7.65
C LEU A 94 2.68 -9.38 -7.05
N LEU A 95 2.73 -8.20 -6.42
CA LEU A 95 1.54 -7.59 -5.82
C LEU A 95 0.52 -7.24 -6.89
N ARG A 96 0.98 -6.92 -8.09
CA ARG A 96 0.12 -6.64 -9.26
C ARG A 96 -0.65 -7.88 -9.73
N GLN A 97 -0.20 -9.09 -9.38
CA GLN A 97 -0.75 -10.35 -9.88
C GLN A 97 -1.76 -11.01 -8.94
N ILE A 98 -1.94 -10.49 -7.72
CA ILE A 98 -3.00 -10.98 -6.83
C ILE A 98 -4.38 -10.66 -7.44
N ASP A 99 -5.44 -11.34 -6.99
CA ASP A 99 -6.79 -11.18 -7.57
C ASP A 99 -7.30 -9.73 -7.58
N ASP A 100 -7.06 -9.02 -6.47
CA ASP A 100 -7.55 -7.66 -6.24
C ASP A 100 -6.38 -6.73 -5.86
N PRO A 101 -5.43 -6.42 -6.77
CA PRO A 101 -4.25 -5.63 -6.42
C PRO A 101 -4.67 -4.22 -5.99
N PRO A 102 -3.99 -3.60 -4.99
CA PRO A 102 -4.34 -2.23 -4.60
C PRO A 102 -4.11 -1.29 -5.80
N PRO A 103 -5.13 -0.55 -6.27
CA PRO A 103 -4.97 0.33 -7.43
C PRO A 103 -3.96 1.45 -7.18
N VAL A 104 -3.90 1.93 -5.95
CA VAL A 104 -2.98 2.98 -5.51
C VAL A 104 -2.30 2.56 -4.20
N LEU A 105 -1.06 3.00 -4.01
CA LEU A 105 -0.30 2.86 -2.77
C LEU A 105 0.32 4.20 -2.39
N SER A 106 0.12 4.63 -1.16
CA SER A 106 0.88 5.72 -0.56
C SER A 106 2.21 5.15 -0.06
N VAL A 107 3.32 5.80 -0.43
CA VAL A 107 4.68 5.35 -0.15
C VAL A 107 5.46 6.46 0.55
N ARG A 108 6.25 6.12 1.56
CA ARG A 108 7.28 6.99 2.17
C ARG A 108 8.62 6.26 2.23
N GLY A 109 9.71 6.97 2.03
CA GLY A 109 11.05 6.40 1.88
C GLY A 109 11.38 6.06 0.43
N ASN A 110 12.28 5.09 0.22
CA ASN A 110 12.80 4.75 -1.11
C ASN A 110 11.93 3.70 -1.82
N PRO A 111 11.12 4.05 -2.84
CA PRO A 111 10.27 3.08 -3.52
C PRO A 111 11.05 2.05 -4.34
N ALA A 112 12.33 2.25 -4.66
CA ALA A 112 13.09 1.36 -5.54
C ALA A 112 13.10 -0.10 -5.07
N ILE A 113 13.10 -0.32 -3.74
CA ILE A 113 13.09 -1.66 -3.15
C ILE A 113 11.79 -2.44 -3.43
N LEU A 114 10.68 -1.78 -3.74
CA LEU A 114 9.40 -2.43 -4.01
C LEU A 114 9.45 -3.35 -5.25
N SER A 115 10.44 -3.15 -6.12
CA SER A 115 10.66 -3.99 -7.31
C SER A 115 11.67 -5.14 -7.08
N ALA A 116 12.35 -5.17 -5.93
CA ALA A 116 13.31 -6.21 -5.60
C ALA A 116 12.59 -7.50 -5.19
N PRO A 117 13.19 -8.69 -5.42
CA PRO A 117 12.70 -9.94 -4.86
C PRO A 117 12.51 -9.81 -3.34
N SER A 118 11.39 -10.33 -2.82
CA SER A 118 11.00 -10.12 -1.43
C SER A 118 10.66 -11.42 -0.72
N VAL A 119 10.84 -11.44 0.60
CA VAL A 119 10.34 -12.49 1.48
C VAL A 119 9.46 -11.84 2.55
N ALA A 120 8.23 -12.32 2.68
CA ALA A 120 7.34 -11.93 3.76
C ALA A 120 7.74 -12.66 5.04
N MET A 121 8.07 -11.92 6.09
CA MET A 121 8.33 -12.47 7.42
C MET A 121 7.31 -11.91 8.41
N VAL A 122 6.43 -12.79 8.89
CA VAL A 122 5.35 -12.47 9.82
C VAL A 122 5.39 -13.38 11.03
N GLY A 123 4.85 -12.94 12.16
CA GLY A 123 4.72 -13.83 13.31
C GLY A 123 4.00 -13.24 14.51
N ALA A 124 4.25 -13.85 15.68
CA ALA A 124 3.53 -13.52 16.90
C ALA A 124 3.80 -12.06 17.35
N ARG A 125 2.72 -11.37 17.74
CA ARG A 125 2.80 -10.03 18.34
C ARG A 125 3.40 -10.03 19.74
N ASN A 126 3.23 -11.14 20.47
CA ASN A 126 3.85 -11.41 21.76
C ASN A 126 4.88 -12.55 21.61
N ALA A 127 5.97 -12.26 20.90
CA ALA A 127 7.03 -13.24 20.64
C ALA A 127 8.07 -13.25 21.76
N SER A 128 8.59 -14.44 22.09
CA SER A 128 9.71 -14.58 23.03
C SER A 128 10.98 -13.91 22.51
N THR A 129 11.90 -13.55 23.41
CA THR A 129 13.22 -13.00 23.05
C THR A 129 13.97 -13.91 22.08
N ASN A 130 13.89 -15.23 22.28
CA ASN A 130 14.51 -16.20 21.38
C ASN A 130 13.86 -16.20 20.00
N GLY A 131 12.52 -16.12 19.92
CA GLY A 131 11.80 -16.02 18.65
C GLY A 131 12.15 -14.74 17.89
N GLN A 132 12.25 -13.61 18.58
CA GLN A 132 12.67 -12.33 17.98
C GLN A 132 14.11 -12.39 17.47
N ARG A 133 15.05 -12.95 18.24
CA ARG A 133 16.45 -13.14 17.82
C ARG A 133 16.57 -14.05 16.60
N PHE A 134 15.82 -15.16 16.58
CA PHE A 134 15.79 -16.07 15.45
C PHE A 134 15.28 -15.36 14.19
N ALA A 135 14.15 -14.66 14.28
CA ALA A 135 13.60 -13.91 13.15
C ALA A 135 14.56 -12.82 12.65
N ALA A 136 15.21 -12.09 13.56
CA ALA A 136 16.21 -11.07 13.21
C ALA A 136 17.41 -11.67 12.47
N GLY A 137 17.97 -12.79 12.97
CA GLY A 137 19.10 -13.46 12.32
C GLY A 137 18.75 -14.02 10.94
N LEU A 138 17.56 -14.63 10.81
CA LEU A 138 17.07 -15.10 9.52
C LEU A 138 16.86 -13.93 8.53
N ALA A 139 16.26 -12.83 8.99
CA ALA A 139 16.07 -11.62 8.18
C ALA A 139 17.40 -11.04 7.68
N GLN A 140 18.41 -10.95 8.55
CA GLN A 140 19.76 -10.49 8.18
C GLN A 140 20.44 -11.40 7.15
N ASN A 141 20.31 -12.71 7.32
CA ASN A 141 20.89 -13.66 6.38
C ASN A 141 20.24 -13.54 5.00
N LEU A 142 18.91 -13.40 4.94
CA LEU A 142 18.19 -13.21 3.68
C LEU A 142 18.50 -11.86 3.03
N SER A 143 18.57 -10.78 3.81
CA SER A 143 18.91 -9.45 3.28
C SER A 143 20.33 -9.38 2.73
N ALA A 144 21.28 -10.08 3.37
CA ALA A 144 22.65 -10.21 2.87
C ALA A 144 22.74 -10.94 1.51
N GLN A 145 21.71 -11.71 1.14
CA GLN A 145 21.58 -12.34 -0.19
C GLN A 145 20.82 -11.45 -1.20
N GLY A 146 20.55 -10.19 -0.86
CA GLY A 146 19.86 -9.25 -1.75
C GLY A 146 18.34 -9.37 -1.76
N LEU A 147 17.74 -10.13 -0.83
CA LEU A 147 16.29 -10.20 -0.68
C LEU A 147 15.78 -9.04 0.18
N SER A 148 14.69 -8.41 -0.25
CA SER A 148 13.97 -7.45 0.60
C SER A 148 13.08 -8.19 1.61
N LEU A 149 12.91 -7.63 2.81
CA LEU A 149 12.07 -8.23 3.85
C LEU A 149 10.79 -7.43 4.03
N THR A 150 9.65 -8.05 3.68
CA THR A 150 8.33 -7.42 3.82
C THR A 150 7.66 -7.86 5.12
N SER A 151 7.21 -6.89 5.92
CA SER A 151 6.46 -7.17 7.15
C SER A 151 5.52 -6.03 7.52
N GLY A 152 4.79 -6.21 8.62
CA GLY A 152 3.64 -5.38 8.96
C GLY A 152 3.86 -4.31 10.03
N LEU A 153 5.10 -4.06 10.47
CA LEU A 153 5.40 -3.16 11.59
C LEU A 153 4.64 -3.46 12.90
N ALA A 154 4.06 -4.66 13.05
CA ALA A 154 3.45 -5.07 14.31
C ALA A 154 4.52 -5.30 15.39
N ARG A 155 4.09 -5.42 16.64
CA ARG A 155 4.99 -5.82 17.74
C ARG A 155 5.55 -7.23 17.51
N GLY A 156 6.61 -7.57 18.23
CA GLY A 156 7.19 -8.91 18.20
C GLY A 156 7.97 -9.16 16.93
N ILE A 157 7.59 -10.19 16.17
CA ILE A 157 8.37 -10.68 15.02
C ILE A 157 8.54 -9.60 13.94
N ASP A 158 7.47 -8.91 13.54
CA ASP A 158 7.54 -7.89 12.48
C ASP A 158 8.56 -6.79 12.82
N ALA A 159 8.51 -6.25 14.05
CA ALA A 159 9.48 -5.25 14.52
C ALA A 159 10.91 -5.78 14.55
N ALA A 160 11.12 -7.03 14.95
CA ALA A 160 12.44 -7.64 14.97
C ALA A 160 13.04 -7.77 13.54
N VAL A 161 12.21 -8.13 12.56
CA VAL A 161 12.62 -8.21 11.14
C VAL A 161 13.04 -6.83 10.63
N HIS A 162 12.20 -5.80 10.84
CA HIS A 162 12.49 -4.45 10.39
C HIS A 162 13.77 -3.89 11.02
N ARG A 163 13.91 -3.99 12.35
CA ARG A 163 15.11 -3.51 13.07
C ARG A 163 16.38 -4.18 12.58
N ALA A 164 16.31 -5.45 12.21
CA ALA A 164 17.45 -6.22 11.77
C ALA A 164 17.94 -5.83 10.36
N THR A 165 17.10 -5.18 9.54
CA THR A 165 17.32 -4.99 8.10
C THR A 165 17.22 -3.53 7.63
N VAL A 166 16.65 -2.63 8.44
CA VAL A 166 16.44 -1.21 8.10
C VAL A 166 17.73 -0.47 7.76
N ALA A 167 18.83 -0.75 8.46
CA ALA A 167 20.13 -0.11 8.20
C ALA A 167 20.72 -0.47 6.82
N GLN A 168 20.30 -1.60 6.24
CA GLN A 168 20.70 -2.01 4.89
C GLN A 168 19.73 -1.47 3.82
N GLY A 169 18.65 -0.81 4.25
CA GLY A 169 17.54 -0.40 3.40
C GLY A 169 16.72 -1.55 2.82
N MET A 170 16.97 -2.79 3.25
CA MET A 170 16.43 -4.02 2.65
C MET A 170 15.08 -4.46 3.26
N THR A 171 14.18 -3.51 3.57
CA THR A 171 12.89 -3.84 4.19
C THR A 171 11.72 -2.98 3.72
N VAL A 172 10.54 -3.58 3.67
CA VAL A 172 9.27 -2.97 3.29
C VAL A 172 8.29 -3.11 4.44
N ALA A 173 7.88 -2.01 5.05
CA ALA A 173 6.84 -1.99 6.05
C ALA A 173 5.48 -1.69 5.42
N VAL A 174 4.53 -2.61 5.53
CA VAL A 174 3.16 -2.40 5.04
C VAL A 174 2.28 -2.03 6.24
N VAL A 175 1.72 -0.81 6.30
CA VAL A 175 0.89 -0.38 7.44
C VAL A 175 -0.61 -0.49 7.16
N ALA A 176 -1.41 -0.63 8.23
CA ALA A 176 -2.86 -0.84 8.13
C ALA A 176 -3.69 0.45 8.19
N GLY A 177 -3.09 1.57 8.59
CA GLY A 177 -3.71 2.90 8.54
C GLY A 177 -3.21 3.70 7.33
N GLY A 178 -3.46 5.00 7.32
CA GLY A 178 -2.77 5.92 6.42
C GLY A 178 -1.25 5.82 6.62
N VAL A 179 -0.48 6.07 5.56
CA VAL A 179 0.98 5.95 5.64
C VAL A 179 1.56 6.88 6.70
N ASP A 180 0.91 8.01 6.99
CA ASP A 180 1.22 9.01 8.00
C ASP A 180 0.84 8.62 9.44
N ILE A 181 0.15 7.49 9.64
CA ILE A 181 -0.30 7.03 10.96
C ILE A 181 0.60 5.93 11.50
N ILE A 182 1.39 6.27 12.52
CA ILE A 182 2.25 5.33 13.22
C ILE A 182 1.42 4.45 14.16
N TYR A 183 1.38 3.16 13.86
CA TYR A 183 0.75 2.15 14.72
C TYR A 183 1.56 0.84 14.73
N PRO A 184 1.91 0.30 15.91
CA PRO A 184 1.67 0.86 17.25
C PRO A 184 2.51 2.12 17.51
N ARG A 185 2.02 3.02 18.39
CA ARG A 185 2.68 4.31 18.67
C ARG A 185 4.11 4.16 19.20
N GLU A 186 4.39 3.08 19.93
CA GLU A 186 5.71 2.75 20.47
C GLU A 186 6.77 2.47 19.37
N HIS A 187 6.38 2.29 18.11
CA HIS A 187 7.31 2.10 17.00
C HIS A 187 7.68 3.42 16.28
N GLY A 188 7.49 4.57 16.90
CA GLY A 188 7.80 5.88 16.31
C GLY A 188 9.23 5.98 15.76
N GLU A 189 10.23 5.66 16.59
CA GLU A 189 11.64 5.70 16.18
C GLU A 189 11.93 4.74 15.01
N LEU A 190 11.44 3.50 15.10
CA LEU A 190 11.60 2.50 14.04
C LEU A 190 10.92 2.94 12.74
N TYR A 191 9.76 3.57 12.84
CA TYR A 191 9.04 4.09 11.68
C TYR A 191 9.86 5.18 10.98
N GLU A 192 10.45 6.11 11.73
CA GLU A 192 11.33 7.15 11.15
C GLU A 192 12.60 6.55 10.55
N GLU A 193 13.22 5.55 11.19
CA GLU A 193 14.34 4.80 10.60
C GLU A 193 13.95 4.16 9.26
N LEU A 194 12.75 3.58 9.17
CA LEU A 194 12.23 2.96 7.95
C LEU A 194 11.99 3.99 6.85
N VAL A 195 11.41 5.16 7.17
CA VAL A 195 11.21 6.22 6.18
C VAL A 195 12.54 6.76 5.66
N ASN A 196 13.56 6.87 6.52
CA ASN A 196 14.85 7.44 6.14
C ASN A 196 15.74 6.47 5.35
N ASN A 197 15.67 5.16 5.65
CA ASN A 197 16.62 4.18 5.12
C ASN A 197 15.96 3.12 4.20
N ALA A 198 14.65 2.93 4.29
CA ALA A 198 13.93 1.84 3.65
C ALA A 198 12.61 2.35 3.05
N VAL A 199 11.52 1.58 3.13
CA VAL A 199 10.21 2.02 2.62
C VAL A 199 9.05 1.62 3.54
N VAL A 200 8.07 2.52 3.66
CA VAL A 200 6.78 2.29 4.30
C VAL A 200 5.68 2.51 3.27
N ILE A 201 4.74 1.57 3.17
CA ILE A 201 3.62 1.64 2.23
C ILE A 201 2.27 1.46 2.92
N ALA A 202 1.24 2.09 2.37
CA ALA A 202 -0.13 1.93 2.81
C ALA A 202 -1.11 2.00 1.62
N GLU A 203 -2.18 1.21 1.68
CA GLU A 203 -3.31 1.33 0.75
C GLU A 203 -4.37 2.33 1.25
N MET A 204 -4.48 2.48 2.56
CA MET A 204 -5.52 3.31 3.17
C MET A 204 -5.26 4.81 2.94
N PRO A 205 -6.33 5.63 2.93
CA PRO A 205 -6.22 7.08 2.83
C PRO A 205 -5.32 7.67 3.91
N LEU A 206 -4.70 8.81 3.61
CA LEU A 206 -3.99 9.58 4.63
C LEU A 206 -4.87 9.86 5.85
N SER A 207 -4.21 9.94 6.99
CA SER A 207 -4.78 10.21 8.31
C SER A 207 -5.80 9.18 8.80
N MET A 208 -5.99 8.08 8.05
CA MET A 208 -6.88 7.00 8.46
C MET A 208 -6.28 6.20 9.62
N GLN A 209 -6.95 6.22 10.76
CA GLN A 209 -6.59 5.36 11.89
C GLN A 209 -6.89 3.89 11.56
N PRO A 210 -5.97 2.95 11.88
CA PRO A 210 -6.21 1.54 11.66
C PRO A 210 -7.33 1.03 12.58
N THR A 211 -8.19 0.18 12.03
CA THR A 211 -9.20 -0.57 12.78
C THR A 211 -8.93 -2.06 12.66
N ALA A 212 -9.56 -2.90 13.50
CA ALA A 212 -9.33 -4.35 13.49
C ALA A 212 -9.48 -4.98 12.10
N ARG A 213 -10.44 -4.52 11.29
CA ARG A 213 -10.67 -4.96 9.91
C ARG A 213 -9.57 -4.60 8.92
N HIS A 214 -8.75 -3.57 9.20
CA HIS A 214 -7.69 -3.15 8.29
C HIS A 214 -6.47 -4.07 8.37
N PHE A 215 -6.24 -4.78 9.48
CA PHE A 215 -5.07 -5.66 9.60
C PHE A 215 -5.15 -6.89 8.67
N PRO A 216 -6.28 -7.64 8.61
CA PRO A 216 -6.41 -8.71 7.62
C PRO A 216 -6.34 -8.19 6.18
N HIS A 217 -6.95 -7.03 5.91
CA HIS A 217 -6.90 -6.40 4.58
C HIS A 217 -5.47 -6.08 4.15
N ARG A 218 -4.66 -5.53 5.07
CA ARG A 218 -3.25 -5.23 4.84
C ARG A 218 -2.43 -6.50 4.57
N ASN A 219 -2.72 -7.62 5.24
CA ASN A 219 -1.90 -8.83 5.12
C ASN A 219 -1.85 -9.40 3.71
N ARG A 220 -2.88 -9.20 2.88
CA ARG A 220 -2.85 -9.58 1.45
C ARG A 220 -1.74 -8.85 0.67
N ILE A 221 -1.38 -7.63 1.08
CA ILE A 221 -0.32 -6.84 0.46
C ILE A 221 1.05 -7.37 0.90
N ILE A 222 1.19 -7.72 2.19
CA ILE A 222 2.43 -8.36 2.68
C ILE A 222 2.70 -9.65 1.91
N ALA A 223 1.67 -10.51 1.78
CA ALA A 223 1.79 -11.76 1.05
C ALA A 223 1.99 -11.53 -0.46
N GLY A 224 1.27 -10.57 -1.06
CA GLY A 224 1.35 -10.31 -2.49
C GLY A 224 2.67 -9.70 -2.95
N ILE A 225 3.43 -9.04 -2.09
CA ILE A 225 4.76 -8.50 -2.44
C ILE A 225 5.84 -9.60 -2.50
N ALA A 226 5.65 -10.68 -1.75
CA ALA A 226 6.62 -11.76 -1.58
C ALA A 226 6.33 -12.98 -2.45
#